data_AF-A0A9P5PA99-F1
#
_entry.id   AF-A0A9P5PA99-F1
#
_cell.length_a   1.000
_cell.length_b   1.000
_cell.length_c   1.000
_cell.angle_alpha   90.00
_cell.angle_beta   90.00
_cell.angle_gamma   90.00
#
_symmetry.space_group_name_H-M   'P 1'
#
loop_
_entity.id
_entity.type
_entity.pdbx_description
1 polymer ?
#
loop_
_entity_poly.entity_id
_entity_poly.type
_entity_poly.pdbx_seq_one_letter_code
_entity_poly.pdbx_strand_id
1 'polypeptide(L)'
;DVQSDLPRRSLKFAFRQCKWFTRGWTLQELIAPKTVVFFAQDWERIGTKASLQGLITETTGIPLGVLLHNDSSKMSIAKRMSWAARRETTRIEDRVYSLMGIFGVFMSPIYSEGTHAFIRLQEEILKTSNDQTIFAWKEKWPHSDPRGLLATSPDDFEASGEYEHVDRPENRRPHPMTNMGLLVHLPLLR
;
A
#
# COMPACT_ATOMS: atom_id res chain seq x y z
N ASP A 1 -17.11 -14.48 4.69
CA ASP A 1 -16.83 -15.54 3.69
C ASP A 1 -15.99 -16.69 4.27
N VAL A 2 -15.58 -16.61 5.54
CA VAL A 2 -14.98 -17.74 6.28
C VAL A 2 -16.05 -18.41 7.14
N GLN A 3 -16.13 -19.74 7.11
CA GLN A 3 -17.00 -20.52 8.01
C GLN A 3 -16.25 -20.88 9.30
N SER A 4 -16.91 -20.77 10.46
CA SER A 4 -16.26 -20.96 11.77
C SER A 4 -16.07 -22.41 12.19
N ASP A 5 -16.89 -23.32 11.65
CA ASP A 5 -16.89 -24.76 11.91
C ASP A 5 -15.73 -25.52 11.26
N LEU A 6 -14.93 -24.83 10.44
CA LEU A 6 -13.74 -25.39 9.80
C LEU A 6 -12.69 -25.82 10.84
N PRO A 7 -12.02 -26.96 10.63
CA PRO A 7 -10.84 -27.33 11.43
C PRO A 7 -9.81 -26.21 11.45
N ARG A 8 -9.09 -26.03 12.56
CA ARG A 8 -8.18 -24.88 12.79
C ARG A 8 -7.21 -24.58 11.64
N ARG A 9 -6.67 -25.61 10.97
CA ARG A 9 -5.78 -25.43 9.80
C ARG A 9 -6.55 -24.86 8.61
N SER A 10 -7.72 -25.42 8.30
CA SER A 10 -8.62 -24.96 7.24
C SER A 10 -9.15 -23.55 7.52
N LEU A 11 -9.45 -23.23 8.78
CA LEU A 11 -9.85 -21.87 9.19
C LEU A 11 -8.74 -20.84 8.91
N LYS A 12 -7.50 -21.14 9.28
CA LYS A 12 -6.34 -20.27 8.97
C LYS A 12 -6.16 -20.11 7.46
N PHE A 13 -6.32 -21.18 6.69
CA PHE A 13 -6.22 -21.12 5.23
C PHE A 13 -7.34 -20.25 4.63
N ALA A 14 -8.59 -20.48 5.01
CA ALA A 14 -9.74 -19.68 4.57
C ALA A 14 -9.59 -18.21 4.96
N PHE A 15 -9.07 -17.91 6.16
CA PHE A 15 -8.79 -16.55 6.58
C PHE A 15 -7.77 -15.85 5.66
N ARG A 16 -6.67 -16.51 5.27
CA ARG A 16 -5.69 -15.91 4.32
C ARG A 16 -6.29 -15.57 2.96
N GLN A 17 -7.30 -16.34 2.53
CA GLN A 17 -7.93 -16.21 1.23
C GLN A 17 -9.20 -15.37 1.24
N CYS A 18 -9.57 -14.80 2.40
CA CYS A 18 -10.84 -14.09 2.52
C CYS A 18 -10.81 -12.76 1.75
N LYS A 19 -11.97 -12.37 1.23
CA LYS A 19 -12.14 -11.12 0.47
C LYS A 19 -11.82 -9.86 1.25
N TRP A 20 -11.71 -9.95 2.58
CA TRP A 20 -11.34 -8.80 3.39
C TRP A 20 -9.93 -8.30 3.06
N PHE A 21 -8.98 -9.20 2.76
CA PHE A 21 -7.60 -8.82 2.42
C PHE A 21 -7.43 -8.24 1.01
N THR A 22 -8.43 -8.43 0.14
CA THR A 22 -8.40 -7.92 -1.25
C THR A 22 -9.27 -6.69 -1.46
N ARG A 23 -9.94 -6.16 -0.43
CA ARG A 23 -10.68 -4.90 -0.53
C ARG A 23 -9.76 -3.70 -0.28
N GLY A 24 -9.94 -2.62 -1.04
CA GLY A 24 -9.16 -1.37 -0.90
C GLY A 24 -9.20 -0.78 0.52
N TRP A 25 -10.40 -0.39 0.96
CA TRP A 25 -10.62 0.33 2.22
C TRP A 25 -10.20 -0.42 3.48
N THR A 26 -10.21 -1.75 3.45
CA THR A 26 -9.83 -2.56 4.62
C THR A 26 -8.36 -2.39 5.00
N LEU A 27 -7.54 -1.72 4.18
CA LEU A 27 -6.13 -1.42 4.49
C LEU A 27 -6.06 -0.42 5.63
N GLN A 28 -6.83 0.67 5.49
CA GLN A 28 -6.95 1.67 6.54
C GLN A 28 -7.66 1.09 7.76
N GLU A 29 -8.72 0.29 7.56
CA GLU A 29 -9.43 -0.38 8.66
C GLU A 29 -8.54 -1.36 9.43
N LEU A 30 -7.48 -1.89 8.81
CA LEU A 30 -6.49 -2.72 9.50
C LEU A 30 -5.47 -1.91 10.30
N ILE A 31 -4.91 -0.87 9.65
CA ILE A 31 -3.73 -0.16 10.13
C ILE A 31 -4.10 0.93 11.14
N ALA A 32 -5.16 1.70 10.88
CA ALA A 32 -5.52 2.85 11.69
C ALA A 32 -5.97 2.51 13.13
N PRO A 33 -6.88 1.54 13.37
CA PRO A 33 -7.37 1.26 14.72
C PRO A 33 -6.39 0.42 15.54
N LYS A 34 -6.34 0.63 16.87
CA LYS A 34 -5.50 -0.17 17.78
C LYS A 34 -5.96 -1.63 17.86
N THR A 35 -7.28 -1.83 17.81
CA THR A 35 -7.91 -3.14 17.94
C THR A 35 -8.82 -3.38 16.73
N VAL A 36 -8.66 -4.54 16.10
CA VAL A 36 -9.61 -5.08 15.11
C VAL A 36 -9.99 -6.47 15.57
N VAL A 37 -11.28 -6.80 15.49
CA VAL A 37 -11.81 -8.13 15.79
C VAL A 37 -12.37 -8.70 14.50
N PHE A 38 -11.93 -9.91 14.13
CA PHE A 38 -12.37 -10.62 12.95
C PHE A 38 -13.44 -11.63 13.33
N PHE A 39 -14.52 -11.62 12.56
CA PHE A 39 -15.65 -12.52 12.70
C PHE A 39 -15.81 -13.36 11.44
N ALA A 40 -16.24 -14.60 11.63
CA ALA A 40 -16.68 -15.50 10.58
C ALA A 40 -18.08 -15.09 10.08
N GLN A 41 -18.55 -15.77 9.03
CA GLN A 41 -19.81 -15.42 8.36
C GLN A 41 -21.05 -15.62 9.26
N ASP A 42 -20.94 -16.50 10.24
CA ASP A 42 -21.92 -16.81 11.28
C ASP A 42 -21.75 -15.94 12.54
N TRP A 43 -20.97 -14.86 12.46
CA TRP A 43 -20.66 -13.96 13.57
C TRP A 43 -19.87 -14.59 14.72
N GLU A 44 -19.29 -15.77 14.50
CA GLU A 44 -18.36 -16.36 15.46
C GLU A 44 -16.99 -15.67 15.39
N ARG A 45 -16.39 -15.42 16.54
CA ARG A 45 -15.13 -14.69 16.62
C ARG A 45 -13.97 -15.57 16.15
N ILE A 46 -13.27 -15.14 15.11
CA ILE A 46 -12.05 -15.79 14.61
C ILE A 46 -10.84 -15.40 15.48
N GLY A 47 -10.72 -14.10 15.80
CA GLY A 47 -9.59 -13.58 16.55
C GLY A 47 -9.47 -12.06 16.49
N THR A 48 -8.44 -11.51 17.10
CA THR A 48 -8.08 -10.09 17.02
C THR A 48 -6.86 -9.86 16.13
N LYS A 49 -6.67 -8.62 15.65
CA LYS A 49 -5.45 -8.16 14.97
C LYS A 49 -4.18 -8.63 15.68
N ALA A 50 -4.11 -8.45 17.00
CA ALA A 50 -2.97 -8.87 17.81
C ALA A 50 -2.80 -10.39 17.83
N SER A 51 -3.87 -11.16 18.04
CA SER A 51 -3.79 -12.64 18.09
C SER A 51 -3.48 -13.28 16.73
N LEU A 52 -3.81 -12.59 15.62
CA LEU A 52 -3.65 -13.05 14.25
C LEU A 52 -2.50 -12.35 13.51
N GLN A 53 -1.68 -11.56 14.21
CA GLN A 53 -0.66 -10.69 13.60
C GLN A 53 0.29 -11.41 12.65
N GLY A 54 0.73 -12.63 12.99
CA GLY A 54 1.62 -13.42 12.14
C GLY A 54 0.94 -13.84 10.84
N LEU A 55 -0.34 -14.23 10.94
CA LEU A 55 -1.16 -14.61 9.79
C LEU A 55 -1.44 -13.41 8.87
N ILE A 56 -1.74 -12.26 9.47
CA ILE A 56 -1.97 -10.99 8.76
C ILE A 56 -0.68 -10.53 8.06
N THR A 57 0.46 -10.59 8.75
CA THR A 57 1.77 -10.23 8.19
C THR A 57 2.10 -11.10 6.98
N GLU A 58 1.94 -12.41 7.10
CA GLU A 58 2.16 -13.37 6.00
C GLU A 58 1.24 -13.10 4.80
N THR A 59 -0.01 -12.72 5.06
CA THR A 59 -1.01 -12.49 4.00
C THR A 59 -0.83 -11.15 3.29
N THR A 60 -0.41 -10.10 4.01
CA THR A 60 -0.45 -8.71 3.53
C THR A 60 0.92 -8.09 3.30
N GLY A 61 1.99 -8.69 3.83
CA GLY A 61 3.32 -8.08 3.88
C GLY A 61 3.44 -6.90 4.85
N ILE A 62 2.42 -6.61 5.65
CA ILE A 62 2.45 -5.52 6.64
C ILE A 62 3.27 -5.98 7.86
N PRO A 63 4.36 -5.29 8.23
CA PRO A 63 5.20 -5.70 9.35
C PRO A 63 4.47 -5.70 10.70
N LEU A 64 4.86 -6.60 11.60
CA LEU A 64 4.30 -6.70 12.95
C LEU A 64 4.31 -5.37 13.71
N GLY A 65 5.39 -4.60 13.58
CA GLY A 65 5.51 -3.29 14.22
C GLY A 65 4.41 -2.30 13.79
N VAL A 66 4.02 -2.32 12.51
CA VAL A 66 2.93 -1.49 11.99
C VAL A 66 1.58 -1.98 12.54
N LEU A 67 1.36 -3.31 12.58
CA LEU A 67 0.10 -3.88 13.09
C LEU A 67 -0.11 -3.62 14.58
N LEU A 68 0.96 -3.61 15.38
CA LEU A 68 0.91 -3.44 16.83
C LEU A 68 0.95 -1.98 17.29
N HIS A 69 1.67 -1.11 16.56
CA HIS A 69 1.88 0.28 16.97
C HIS A 69 1.10 1.30 16.13
N ASN A 70 0.43 0.85 15.07
CA ASN A 70 -0.31 1.70 14.13
C ASN A 70 0.54 2.82 13.52
N ASP A 71 1.84 2.59 13.37
CA ASP A 71 2.77 3.55 12.81
C ASP A 71 3.37 3.01 11.52
N SER A 72 2.86 3.52 10.40
CA SER A 72 3.39 3.25 9.06
C SER A 72 4.35 4.34 8.57
N SER A 73 4.57 5.42 9.34
CA SER A 73 5.34 6.60 8.89
C SER A 73 6.81 6.30 8.59
N LYS A 74 7.37 5.28 9.26
CA LYS A 74 8.74 4.80 9.07
C LYS A 74 8.90 3.87 7.88
N MET A 75 7.79 3.40 7.29
CA MET A 75 7.83 2.50 6.15
C MET A 75 7.97 3.31 4.86
N SER A 76 8.79 2.79 3.96
CA SER A 76 9.01 3.40 2.66
C SER A 76 7.72 3.51 1.84
N ILE A 77 7.68 4.41 0.87
CA ILE A 77 6.56 4.56 -0.07
C ILE A 77 6.33 3.25 -0.81
N ALA A 78 7.39 2.62 -1.34
CA ALA A 78 7.26 1.34 -2.04
C ALA A 78 6.64 0.26 -1.16
N LYS A 79 7.09 0.13 0.09
CA LYS A 79 6.57 -0.83 1.06
C LYS A 79 5.10 -0.57 1.41
N ARG A 80 4.72 0.70 1.58
CA ARG A 80 3.31 1.07 1.80
C ARG A 80 2.44 0.81 0.57
N MET A 81 2.95 1.10 -0.63
CA MET A 81 2.24 0.83 -1.90
C MET A 81 2.06 -0.68 -2.12
N SER A 82 3.05 -1.51 -1.76
CA SER A 82 2.96 -2.96 -1.93
C SER A 82 1.82 -3.59 -1.11
N TRP A 83 1.43 -3.00 0.02
CA TRP A 83 0.26 -3.43 0.80
C TRP A 83 -1.07 -3.25 0.06
N ALA A 84 -1.09 -2.41 -0.98
CA ALA A 84 -2.25 -2.10 -1.80
C ALA A 84 -2.27 -2.83 -3.15
N ALA A 85 -1.17 -3.46 -3.54
CA ALA A 85 -0.93 -4.07 -4.86
C ALA A 85 -1.81 -5.29 -5.21
N ARG A 86 -2.67 -5.75 -4.30
CA ARG A 86 -3.65 -6.82 -4.54
C ARG A 86 -5.05 -6.43 -4.07
N ARG A 87 -5.26 -5.14 -3.82
CA ARG A 87 -6.51 -4.61 -3.30
C ARG A 87 -7.31 -3.95 -4.41
N GLU A 88 -8.58 -4.30 -4.44
CA GLU A 88 -9.55 -3.91 -5.45
C GLU A 88 -10.65 -3.05 -4.83
N THR A 89 -11.19 -2.17 -5.65
CA THR A 89 -12.36 -1.34 -5.35
C THR A 89 -13.28 -1.33 -6.57
N THR A 90 -14.54 -1.00 -6.35
CA THR A 90 -15.53 -0.97 -7.45
C THR A 90 -15.19 0.10 -8.49
N ARG A 91 -14.73 1.27 -8.07
CA ARG A 91 -14.22 2.32 -8.94
C ARG A 91 -12.71 2.34 -8.89
N ILE A 92 -12.04 2.55 -10.02
CA ILE A 92 -10.58 2.57 -10.08
C ILE A 92 -10.00 3.71 -9.23
N GLU A 93 -10.70 4.85 -9.18
CA GLU A 93 -10.31 6.01 -8.38
C GLU A 93 -10.39 5.74 -6.88
N ASP A 94 -11.30 4.87 -6.42
CA ASP A 94 -11.39 4.50 -5.00
C ASP A 94 -10.13 3.74 -4.54
N ARG A 95 -9.38 3.10 -5.46
CA ARG A 95 -8.07 2.52 -5.14
C ARG A 95 -7.09 3.58 -4.69
N VAL A 96 -7.22 4.79 -5.21
CA VAL A 96 -6.38 5.94 -4.85
C VAL A 96 -6.87 6.56 -3.56
N TYR A 97 -8.17 6.79 -3.46
CA TYR A 97 -8.74 7.49 -2.31
C TYR A 97 -8.64 6.67 -1.02
N SER A 98 -8.68 5.33 -1.14
CA SER A 98 -8.39 4.43 -0.02
C SER A 98 -6.91 4.41 0.41
N LEU A 99 -6.00 5.10 -0.29
CA LEU A 99 -4.58 5.22 0.09
C LEU A 99 -4.20 6.57 0.70
N MET A 100 -5.03 7.60 0.57
CA MET A 100 -4.73 8.95 1.10
C MET A 100 -4.32 8.91 2.58
N GLY A 101 -5.08 8.19 3.41
CA GLY A 101 -4.79 8.06 4.84
C GLY A 101 -3.50 7.29 5.16
N ILE A 102 -3.08 6.38 4.27
CA ILE A 102 -1.82 5.62 4.43
C ILE A 102 -0.60 6.51 4.14
N PHE A 103 -0.76 7.47 3.21
CA PHE A 103 0.30 8.38 2.80
C PHE A 103 0.24 9.75 3.49
N GLY A 104 -0.83 10.06 4.22
CA GLY A 104 -1.00 11.35 4.88
C GLY A 104 -1.18 12.52 3.90
N VAL A 105 -1.68 12.23 2.69
CA VAL A 105 -1.93 13.23 1.65
C VAL A 105 -3.41 13.53 1.54
N PHE A 106 -3.73 14.74 1.09
CA PHE A 106 -5.10 15.16 0.83
C PHE A 106 -5.21 15.62 -0.63
N MET A 107 -6.20 15.10 -1.34
CA MET A 107 -6.52 15.51 -2.71
C MET A 107 -8.03 15.43 -2.94
N SER A 108 -8.57 16.31 -3.77
CA SER A 108 -10.01 16.30 -4.09
C SER A 108 -10.35 15.12 -5.01
N PRO A 109 -11.37 14.30 -4.67
CA PRO A 109 -11.84 13.23 -5.56
C PRO A 109 -12.34 13.78 -6.90
N ILE A 110 -11.84 13.23 -7.99
CA ILE A 110 -12.29 13.49 -9.36
C ILE A 110 -12.61 12.13 -9.99
N TYR A 111 -13.86 11.72 -9.90
CA TYR A 111 -14.31 10.55 -10.64
C TYR A 111 -14.24 10.84 -12.14
N SER A 112 -13.92 9.82 -12.95
CA SER A 112 -13.64 9.88 -14.40
C SER A 112 -12.20 10.21 -14.80
N GLU A 113 -11.30 10.45 -13.84
CA GLU A 113 -9.86 10.61 -14.15
C GLU A 113 -9.17 9.26 -14.45
N GLY A 114 -9.79 8.13 -14.11
CA GLY A 114 -9.26 6.81 -14.40
C GLY A 114 -7.91 6.55 -13.72
N THR A 115 -6.93 6.04 -14.48
CA THR A 115 -5.57 5.77 -13.97
C THR A 115 -4.80 7.03 -13.61
N HIS A 116 -5.18 8.22 -14.12
CA HIS A 116 -4.56 9.48 -13.75
C HIS A 116 -4.73 9.82 -12.26
N ALA A 117 -5.74 9.25 -11.59
CA ALA A 117 -5.90 9.36 -10.13
C ALA A 117 -4.62 8.96 -9.40
N PHE A 118 -4.00 7.86 -9.83
CA PHE A 118 -2.85 7.28 -9.14
C PHE A 118 -1.56 8.05 -9.44
N ILE A 119 -1.46 8.64 -10.64
CA ILE A 119 -0.40 9.59 -10.97
C ILE A 119 -0.51 10.80 -10.03
N ARG A 120 -1.70 11.40 -9.92
CA ARG A 120 -1.95 12.55 -9.05
C ARG A 120 -1.65 12.27 -7.57
N LEU A 121 -1.95 11.06 -7.09
CA LEU A 121 -1.54 10.64 -5.73
C LEU A 121 -0.02 10.66 -5.55
N GLN A 122 0.73 10.10 -6.51
CA GLN A 122 2.20 10.10 -6.45
C GLN A 122 2.76 11.52 -6.49
N GLU A 123 2.15 12.43 -7.26
CA GLU A 123 2.52 13.85 -7.28
C GLU A 123 2.30 14.52 -5.91
N GLU A 124 1.18 14.28 -5.23
CA GLU A 124 0.96 14.80 -3.88
C GLU A 124 1.96 14.23 -2.86
N ILE A 125 2.34 12.96 -3.00
CA ILE A 125 3.36 12.33 -2.15
C ILE A 125 4.73 12.99 -2.40
N LEU A 126 5.11 13.22 -3.66
CA LEU A 126 6.39 13.86 -4.03
C LEU A 126 6.53 15.30 -3.51
N LYS A 127 5.42 16.01 -3.32
CA LYS A 127 5.44 17.36 -2.72
C LYS A 127 5.91 17.37 -1.26
N THR A 128 5.77 16.26 -0.55
CA THR A 128 5.98 16.18 0.91
C THR A 128 7.01 15.14 1.33
N SER A 129 7.50 14.32 0.40
CA SER A 129 8.43 13.22 0.68
C SER A 129 9.66 13.26 -0.21
N ASN A 130 10.82 12.95 0.37
CA ASN A 130 12.08 12.69 -0.33
C ASN A 130 12.37 11.19 -0.50
N ASP A 131 11.39 10.33 -0.21
CA ASP A 131 11.54 8.89 -0.30
C ASP A 131 11.52 8.44 -1.77
N GLN A 132 12.70 8.14 -2.28
CA GLN A 132 12.94 7.75 -3.68
C GLN A 132 12.37 6.36 -4.02
N THR A 133 11.93 5.58 -3.03
CA THR A 133 11.30 4.28 -3.29
C THR A 133 9.97 4.40 -4.05
N ILE A 134 9.40 5.60 -4.17
CA ILE A 134 8.28 5.86 -5.08
C ILE A 134 8.57 5.50 -6.55
N PHE A 135 9.84 5.46 -6.96
CA PHE A 135 10.27 5.04 -8.30
C PHE A 135 10.64 3.55 -8.38
N ALA A 136 10.58 2.81 -7.27
CA ALA A 136 11.02 1.42 -7.20
C ALA A 136 9.94 0.41 -7.63
N TRP A 137 9.02 0.81 -8.50
CA TRP A 137 7.98 -0.06 -9.05
C TRP A 137 8.53 -0.89 -10.22
N LYS A 138 7.85 -1.99 -10.55
CA LYS A 138 8.21 -2.88 -11.66
C LYS A 138 7.01 -3.11 -12.55
N GLU A 139 7.25 -3.02 -13.85
CA GLU A 139 6.24 -3.37 -14.84
C GLU A 139 5.99 -4.89 -14.83
N LYS A 140 4.72 -5.29 -14.79
CA LYS A 140 4.33 -6.71 -14.83
C LYS A 140 4.37 -7.30 -16.23
N TRP A 141 4.13 -6.48 -17.25
CA TRP A 141 4.03 -6.92 -18.65
C TRP A 141 4.60 -5.85 -19.56
N PRO A 142 5.44 -6.19 -20.56
CA PRO A 142 5.91 -5.22 -21.52
C PRO A 142 4.71 -4.66 -22.30
N HIS A 143 4.33 -3.43 -22.01
CA HIS A 143 3.29 -2.74 -22.76
C HIS A 143 3.86 -2.17 -24.06
N SER A 144 3.01 -2.11 -25.09
CA SER A 144 3.34 -1.44 -26.36
C SER A 144 3.43 0.09 -26.20
N ASP A 145 2.80 0.64 -25.16
CA ASP A 145 2.73 2.08 -24.91
C ASP A 145 3.89 2.56 -24.02
N PRO A 146 4.57 3.66 -24.38
CA PRO A 146 5.61 4.24 -23.54
C PRO A 146 5.01 4.73 -22.22
N ARG A 147 5.53 4.20 -21.10
CA ARG A 147 5.16 4.65 -19.75
C ARG A 147 6.01 5.84 -19.30
N GLY A 148 5.41 6.68 -18.46
CA GLY A 148 6.11 7.75 -17.77
C GLY A 148 6.93 7.26 -16.57
N LEU A 149 7.52 8.21 -15.85
CA LEU A 149 8.33 7.95 -14.64
C LEU A 149 7.52 7.38 -13.47
N LEU A 150 6.22 7.71 -13.39
CA LEU A 150 5.33 7.31 -12.31
C LEU A 150 4.52 6.07 -12.69
N ALA A 151 4.23 5.24 -11.68
CA ALA A 151 3.44 4.03 -11.86
C ALA A 151 1.98 4.36 -12.21
N THR A 152 1.27 3.43 -12.84
CA THR A 152 -0.15 3.61 -13.21
C THR A 152 -1.10 2.88 -12.27
N SER A 153 -0.58 1.98 -11.44
CA SER A 153 -1.35 1.23 -10.45
C SER A 153 -0.51 0.89 -9.21
N PRO A 154 -1.09 0.78 -8.00
CA PRO A 154 -0.44 0.16 -6.86
C PRO A 154 0.09 -1.25 -7.15
N ASP A 155 -0.49 -1.96 -8.12
CA ASP A 155 -0.08 -3.32 -8.51
C ASP A 155 1.35 -3.37 -9.02
N ASP A 156 1.85 -2.27 -9.58
CA ASP A 156 3.23 -2.12 -10.06
C ASP A 156 4.23 -2.15 -8.88
N PHE A 157 3.76 -1.98 -7.64
CA PHE A 157 4.58 -2.05 -6.42
C PHE A 157 4.54 -3.42 -5.72
N GLU A 158 3.89 -4.44 -6.28
CA GLU A 158 3.73 -5.75 -5.62
C GLU A 158 5.06 -6.35 -5.14
N ALA A 159 6.08 -6.32 -6.00
CA ALA A 159 7.42 -6.84 -5.72
C ALA A 159 8.36 -5.81 -5.07
N SER A 160 7.81 -4.70 -4.58
CA SER A 160 8.57 -3.53 -4.09
C SER A 160 8.56 -3.42 -2.55
N GLY A 161 7.98 -4.42 -1.89
CA GLY A 161 7.86 -4.47 -0.43
C GLY A 161 9.19 -4.49 0.31
N GLU A 162 10.28 -4.93 -0.32
CA GLU A 162 11.60 -5.04 0.31
C GLU A 162 12.42 -3.74 0.26
N TYR A 163 12.01 -2.75 -0.54
CA TYR A 163 12.77 -1.49 -0.65
C TYR A 163 12.60 -0.64 0.60
N GLU A 164 13.71 -0.21 1.18
CA GLU A 164 13.75 0.64 2.37
C GLU A 164 14.13 2.07 1.97
N HIS A 165 13.56 3.05 2.68
CA HIS A 165 13.97 4.45 2.53
C HIS A 165 15.25 4.70 3.32
N VAL A 166 16.28 5.20 2.64
CA VAL A 166 17.54 5.58 3.28
C VAL A 166 17.57 7.11 3.42
N ASP A 167 17.18 7.62 4.59
CA ASP A 167 17.32 9.05 4.92
C ASP A 167 18.79 9.38 5.15
N ARG A 168 19.45 9.89 4.10
CA ARG A 168 20.80 10.47 4.18
C ARG A 168 20.70 11.99 4.07
N PRO A 169 21.59 12.75 4.73
CA PRO A 169 21.65 14.21 4.57
C PRO A 169 21.70 14.67 3.11
N GLU A 170 22.38 13.89 2.26
CA GLU A 170 22.51 14.13 0.81
C GLU A 170 21.16 14.05 0.06
N ASN A 171 20.23 13.21 0.56
CA ASN A 171 18.91 12.99 -0.02
C ASN A 171 17.86 14.00 0.48
N ARG A 172 18.24 14.96 1.34
CA ARG A 172 17.31 15.97 1.90
C ARG A 172 17.13 17.19 1.00
N ARG A 173 17.73 17.20 -0.19
CA ARG A 173 17.50 18.24 -1.18
C ARG A 173 16.07 18.13 -1.74
N PRO A 174 15.38 19.26 -1.98
CA PRO A 174 14.08 19.23 -2.63
C PRO A 174 14.15 18.56 -4.01
N HIS A 175 13.09 17.85 -4.37
CA HIS A 175 12.93 17.17 -5.66
C HIS A 175 11.87 17.92 -6.49
N PRO A 176 12.21 19.06 -7.13
CA PRO A 176 11.21 19.80 -7.89
C PRO A 176 10.79 18.99 -9.12
N MET A 177 9.48 18.93 -9.32
CA MET A 177 8.89 18.46 -10.56
C MET A 177 8.37 19.68 -11.33
N THR A 178 8.82 19.83 -12.57
CA THR A 178 8.42 20.92 -13.47
C THR A 178 7.93 20.33 -14.80
N ASN A 179 7.48 21.17 -15.71
CA ASN A 179 7.18 20.76 -17.08
C ASN A 179 8.42 20.20 -17.84
N MET A 180 9.63 20.41 -17.30
CA MET A 180 10.88 19.84 -17.83
C MET A 180 11.20 18.45 -17.25
N GLY A 181 10.45 17.99 -16.25
CA GLY A 181 10.65 16.71 -15.60
C GLY A 181 11.02 16.83 -14.11
N LEU A 182 11.53 15.72 -13.57
CA LEU A 182 11.91 15.57 -12.17
C LEU A 182 13.42 15.77 -12.00
N LEU A 183 13.81 16.60 -11.05
CA LEU A 183 15.21 16.71 -10.61
C LEU A 183 15.43 15.89 -9.34
N VAL A 184 16.36 14.92 -9.40
CA VAL A 184 16.75 14.07 -8.26
C VAL A 184 18.26 14.07 -8.09
N HIS A 185 18.73 14.17 -6.85
CA HIS A 185 20.12 13.98 -6.50
C HIS A 185 20.31 12.61 -5.83
N LEU A 186 21.13 11.75 -6.44
CA LEU A 186 21.40 10.41 -5.94
C LEU A 186 22.90 10.24 -5.66
N PRO A 187 23.29 9.67 -4.50
CA PRO A 187 24.66 9.29 -4.26
C PRO A 187 25.05 8.13 -5.16
N LEU A 188 26.22 8.21 -5.78
CA LEU A 188 26.84 7.06 -6.43
C LEU A 188 27.37 6.11 -5.35
N LEU A 189 26.76 4.94 -5.23
CA LEU A 189 27.32 3.85 -4.43
C LEU A 189 28.44 3.20 -5.24
N ARG A 190 29.67 3.26 -4.73
CA ARG A 190 30.83 2.52 -5.26
C ARG A 190 31.04 1.24 -4.49
#